data_AF-A0A850JB44-F1
#
_entry.id   AF-A0A850JB44-F1
#
_cell.length_a   1.000
_cell.length_b   1.000
_cell.length_c   1.000
_cell.angle_alpha   90.00
_cell.angle_beta   90.00
_cell.angle_gamma   90.00
#
_symmetry.space_group_name_H-M   'P 1'
#
loop_
_entity.id
_entity.type
_entity.pdbx_description
1 polymer ?
#
loop_
_entity_poly.entity_id
_entity_poly.type
_entity_poly.pdbx_seq_one_letter_code
_entity_poly.pdbx_strand_id
1 'polypeptide(L)'
;MTDRARHQGGPSFGMVRGEEMARPAGIPPQRPAAPSPLDDRRARRELNRLARRLRRRGWSAQARFGDGAPLVRLFDPRVPYIGDSVMVVWDETGRRFRSSTGELLASCDDADSACVRVAELLVPWVLGALGGRPPG
;
A
#
# COMPACT_ATOMS: atom_id res chain seq x y z
N MET A 1 31.31 -42.62 71.30
CA MET A 1 30.65 -41.51 70.59
C MET A 1 31.63 -41.04 69.52
N THR A 2 31.61 -41.69 68.35
CA THR A 2 31.11 -41.13 67.08
C THR A 2 31.88 -39.88 66.69
N ASP A 3 32.69 -39.90 65.63
CA ASP A 3 32.07 -39.70 64.32
C ASP A 3 32.87 -40.24 63.13
N ARG A 4 32.10 -40.63 62.10
CA ARG A 4 32.49 -41.10 60.77
C ARG A 4 32.87 -39.91 59.87
N ALA A 5 33.74 -40.16 58.89
CA ALA A 5 33.59 -39.81 57.45
C ALA A 5 34.99 -39.74 56.81
N ARG A 6 35.52 -40.83 56.25
CA ARG A 6 35.37 -41.29 54.87
C ARG A 6 35.41 -40.19 53.79
N HIS A 7 36.56 -40.18 53.12
CA HIS A 7 36.77 -40.15 51.66
C HIS A 7 36.08 -39.08 50.82
N GLN A 8 36.89 -38.18 50.26
CA GLN A 8 36.67 -37.67 48.90
C GLN A 8 37.98 -37.77 48.10
N GLY A 9 37.97 -38.64 47.08
CA GLY A 9 38.83 -38.53 45.91
C GLY A 9 38.08 -37.76 44.82
N GLY A 10 38.81 -37.03 43.96
CA GLY A 10 38.28 -36.39 42.74
C GLY A 10 37.83 -37.42 41.68
N PRO A 11 37.59 -37.06 40.39
CA PRO A 11 38.18 -35.92 39.66
C PRO A 11 37.22 -35.16 38.69
N SER A 12 37.80 -34.16 38.01
CA SER A 12 37.45 -33.53 36.72
C SER A 12 36.13 -33.89 36.03
N PHE A 13 35.30 -32.86 35.83
CA PHE A 13 34.39 -32.67 34.69
C PHE A 13 34.74 -31.29 34.11
N GLY A 14 34.91 -31.06 32.82
CA GLY A 14 34.21 -31.63 31.69
C GLY A 14 33.89 -30.44 30.79
N MET A 15 34.73 -30.25 29.77
CA MET A 15 34.69 -29.23 28.73
C MET A 15 33.27 -28.97 28.22
N VAL A 16 32.79 -27.73 28.37
CA VAL A 16 31.48 -27.29 27.86
C VAL A 16 31.46 -27.35 26.33
N ARG A 17 30.54 -28.17 25.80
CA ARG A 17 30.29 -28.34 24.37
C ARG A 17 28.96 -27.66 24.03
N GLY A 18 29.04 -26.69 23.13
CA GLY A 18 28.04 -26.38 22.10
C GLY A 18 26.63 -26.01 22.53
N GLU A 19 26.36 -24.71 22.59
CA GLU A 19 25.07 -24.15 22.16
C GLU A 19 25.37 -22.85 21.40
N GLU A 20 25.73 -22.99 20.12
CA GLU A 20 25.59 -21.91 19.17
C GLU A 20 24.10 -21.59 19.11
N MET A 21 23.72 -20.51 19.78
CA MET A 21 22.37 -19.95 19.73
C MET A 21 22.04 -19.67 18.27
N ALA A 22 21.34 -20.61 17.64
CA ALA A 22 20.70 -20.38 16.37
C ALA A 22 19.79 -19.16 16.55
N ARG A 23 20.25 -18.02 16.04
CA ARG A 23 19.43 -16.82 15.89
C ARG A 23 18.12 -17.29 15.24
N PRO A 24 16.93 -16.94 15.77
CA PRO A 24 15.70 -17.31 15.10
C PRO A 24 15.81 -16.81 13.68
N ALA A 25 15.80 -17.75 12.72
CA ALA A 25 15.85 -17.44 11.31
C ALA A 25 14.75 -16.41 11.05
N GLY A 26 15.16 -15.21 10.63
CA GLY A 26 14.26 -14.09 10.43
C GLY A 26 13.06 -14.55 9.63
N ILE A 27 11.85 -14.25 10.12
CA ILE A 27 10.61 -14.56 9.43
C ILE A 27 10.79 -14.11 7.98
N PRO A 28 10.75 -15.02 6.99
CA PRO A 28 10.85 -14.61 5.60
C PRO A 28 9.75 -13.57 5.36
N PRO A 29 10.02 -12.46 4.66
CA PRO A 29 9.00 -11.44 4.40
C PRO A 29 7.80 -12.16 3.80
N GLN A 30 6.71 -12.22 4.57
CA GLN A 30 5.54 -12.97 4.16
C GLN A 30 5.08 -12.37 2.84
N ARG A 31 4.91 -13.22 1.82
CA ARG A 31 4.34 -12.79 0.54
C ARG A 31 3.03 -12.06 0.88
N PRO A 32 2.82 -10.80 0.42
CA PRO A 32 1.59 -10.09 0.72
C PRO A 32 0.42 -11.01 0.38
N ALA A 33 -0.44 -11.28 1.36
CA ALA A 33 -1.62 -12.12 1.14
C ALA A 33 -2.40 -11.52 -0.03
N ALA A 34 -2.86 -12.36 -0.95
CA ALA A 34 -3.74 -11.90 -2.01
C ALA A 34 -4.94 -11.17 -1.37
N PRO A 35 -5.36 -10.00 -1.87
CA PRO A 35 -6.46 -9.25 -1.28
C PRO A 35 -7.71 -10.13 -1.21
N SER A 36 -8.43 -10.05 -0.08
CA SER A 36 -9.63 -10.87 0.07
C SER A 36 -10.73 -10.38 -0.89
N PRO A 37 -11.68 -11.25 -1.30
CA PRO A 37 -12.82 -10.80 -2.10
C PRO A 37 -13.64 -9.68 -1.43
N LEU A 38 -13.61 -9.58 -0.10
CA LEU A 38 -14.24 -8.48 0.64
C LEU A 38 -13.47 -7.18 0.49
N ASP A 39 -12.14 -7.22 0.51
CA ASP A 39 -11.27 -6.07 0.30
C ASP A 39 -11.44 -5.51 -1.11
N ASP A 40 -11.51 -6.38 -2.12
CA ASP A 40 -11.80 -5.99 -3.50
C ASP A 40 -13.16 -5.32 -3.65
N ARG A 41 -14.21 -5.89 -3.03
CA ARG A 41 -15.55 -5.29 -3.03
C ARG A 41 -15.56 -3.93 -2.35
N ARG A 42 -14.85 -3.76 -1.24
CA ARG A 42 -14.71 -2.46 -0.57
C ARG A 42 -13.96 -1.47 -1.45
N ALA A 43 -12.82 -1.86 -2.02
CA ALA A 43 -12.05 -0.99 -2.93
C ALA A 43 -12.90 -0.52 -4.11
N ARG A 44 -13.67 -1.42 -4.75
CA ARG A 44 -14.62 -1.05 -5.83
C ARG A 44 -15.65 -0.02 -5.36
N ARG A 45 -16.16 -0.12 -4.13
CA ARG A 45 -17.11 0.87 -3.57
C ARG A 45 -16.45 2.23 -3.36
N GLU A 46 -15.25 2.27 -2.79
CA GLU A 46 -14.53 3.53 -2.56
C GLU A 46 -14.14 4.21 -3.89
N LEU A 47 -13.63 3.44 -4.85
CA LEU A 47 -13.28 3.95 -6.18
C LEU A 47 -14.51 4.48 -6.92
N ASN A 48 -15.67 3.82 -6.80
CA ASN A 48 -16.92 4.34 -7.36
C ASN A 48 -17.35 5.65 -6.69
N ARG A 49 -17.18 5.77 -5.36
CA ARG A 49 -17.48 7.00 -4.62
C ARG A 49 -16.58 8.16 -5.10
N LEU A 50 -15.28 7.90 -5.24
CA LEU A 50 -14.32 8.84 -5.80
C LEU A 50 -14.67 9.22 -7.25
N ALA A 51 -14.92 8.24 -8.11
CA ALA A 51 -15.27 8.47 -9.51
C ALA A 51 -16.49 9.38 -9.67
N ARG A 52 -17.55 9.16 -8.87
CA ARG A 52 -18.75 10.03 -8.89
C ARG A 52 -18.43 11.46 -8.46
N ARG A 53 -17.60 11.62 -7.42
CA ARG A 53 -17.17 12.95 -6.94
C ARG A 53 -16.33 13.71 -7.97
N LEU A 54 -15.45 13.01 -8.67
CA LEU A 54 -14.62 13.60 -9.72
C LEU A 54 -15.43 13.96 -10.97
N ARG A 55 -16.38 13.11 -11.38
CA ARG A 55 -17.32 13.41 -12.46
C ARG A 55 -18.13 14.68 -12.20
N ARG A 56 -18.61 14.88 -10.98
CA ARG A 56 -19.29 16.12 -10.57
C ARG A 56 -18.41 17.37 -10.67
N ARG A 57 -17.09 17.20 -10.68
CA ARG A 57 -16.08 18.26 -10.80
C ARG A 57 -15.54 18.40 -12.23
N GLY A 58 -16.18 17.77 -13.22
CA GLY A 58 -15.82 17.89 -14.64
C GLY A 58 -14.76 16.90 -15.13
N TRP A 59 -14.24 16.03 -14.27
CA TRP A 59 -13.29 14.99 -14.69
C TRP A 59 -14.01 13.81 -15.32
N SER A 60 -13.40 13.22 -16.35
CA SER A 60 -13.80 11.89 -16.79
C SER A 60 -13.19 10.84 -15.87
N ALA A 61 -14.01 9.88 -15.44
CA ALA A 61 -13.57 8.77 -14.60
C ALA A 61 -14.12 7.45 -15.16
N GLN A 62 -13.24 6.48 -15.42
CA GLN A 62 -13.58 5.16 -15.94
C GLN A 62 -13.11 4.09 -14.96
N ALA A 63 -14.04 3.34 -14.38
CA ALA A 63 -13.71 2.22 -13.51
C ALA A 63 -13.13 1.07 -14.34
N ARG A 64 -12.02 0.49 -13.87
CA ARG A 64 -11.42 -0.72 -14.45
C ARG A 64 -11.30 -1.76 -13.37
N PHE A 65 -12.20 -2.73 -13.42
CA PHE A 65 -12.31 -3.77 -12.42
C PHE A 65 -12.24 -5.17 -13.05
N GLY A 66 -11.14 -5.44 -13.77
CA GLY A 66 -10.84 -6.75 -14.34
C GLY A 66 -10.19 -7.70 -13.33
N ASP A 67 -9.33 -8.59 -13.83
CA ASP A 67 -8.66 -9.64 -13.04
C ASP A 67 -7.53 -9.11 -12.12
N GLY A 68 -7.21 -7.82 -12.22
CA GLY A 68 -6.24 -7.14 -11.37
C GLY A 68 -6.88 -6.30 -10.26
N ALA A 69 -6.01 -5.66 -9.46
CA ALA A 69 -6.44 -4.73 -8.42
C ALA A 69 -7.39 -3.66 -8.99
N PRO A 70 -8.58 -3.44 -8.36
CA PRO A 70 -9.52 -2.43 -8.81
C PRO A 70 -8.87 -1.05 -8.91
N LEU A 71 -9.09 -0.35 -10.03
CA LEU A 71 -8.64 1.03 -10.21
C LEU A 71 -9.67 1.88 -10.95
N VAL A 72 -9.49 3.20 -10.90
CA VAL A 72 -10.22 4.17 -11.73
C VAL A 72 -9.23 4.97 -12.56
N ARG A 73 -9.46 5.02 -13.88
CA ARG A 73 -8.74 5.91 -14.79
C ARG A 73 -9.42 7.27 -14.81
N LEU A 74 -8.68 8.32 -14.53
CA LEU A 74 -9.11 9.71 -14.45
C LEU A 74 -8.43 10.49 -15.56
N PHE A 75 -9.14 11.40 -16.23
CA PHE A 75 -8.57 12.29 -17.24
C PHE A 75 -9.45 13.51 -17.47
N ASP A 76 -8.87 14.60 -17.99
CA ASP A 76 -9.65 15.75 -18.46
C ASP A 76 -10.24 15.39 -19.85
N PRO A 77 -11.57 15.51 -20.06
CA PRO A 77 -12.20 15.14 -21.33
C PRO A 77 -11.68 15.93 -22.54
N ARG A 78 -11.12 17.12 -22.34
CA ARG A 78 -10.59 17.98 -23.41
C ARG A 78 -9.19 17.54 -23.85
N VAL A 79 -8.45 16.85 -22.99
CA VAL A 79 -7.10 16.34 -23.25
C VAL A 79 -6.98 14.90 -22.70
N PRO A 80 -7.65 13.92 -23.32
CA PRO A 80 -7.87 12.59 -22.74
C PRO A 80 -6.59 11.76 -22.53
N TYR A 81 -5.47 12.17 -23.12
CA TYR A 81 -4.15 11.56 -22.88
C TYR A 81 -3.52 12.02 -21.56
N ILE A 82 -3.97 13.13 -20.96
CA ILE A 82 -3.54 13.59 -19.64
C ILE A 82 -4.50 13.07 -18.58
N GLY A 83 -3.96 12.28 -17.66
CA GLY A 83 -4.75 11.63 -16.63
C GLY A 83 -3.92 10.76 -15.71
N ASP A 84 -4.59 10.18 -14.72
CA ASP A 84 -3.99 9.33 -13.70
C ASP A 84 -4.84 8.07 -13.49
N SER A 85 -4.22 7.02 -12.98
CA SER A 85 -4.91 5.80 -12.55
C SER A 85 -4.83 5.72 -11.04
N VAL A 86 -5.98 5.74 -10.37
CA VAL A 86 -6.08 5.70 -8.91
C VAL A 86 -6.57 4.35 -8.44
N MET A 87 -5.88 3.78 -7.45
CA MET A 87 -6.25 2.53 -6.79
C MET A 87 -6.42 2.74 -5.28
N VAL A 88 -6.95 1.72 -4.60
CA VAL A 88 -6.98 1.68 -3.13
C VAL A 88 -5.81 0.84 -2.64
N VAL A 89 -5.08 1.37 -1.66
CA VAL A 89 -4.03 0.66 -0.93
C VAL A 89 -4.39 0.60 0.54
N TRP A 90 -3.84 -0.41 1.23
CA TRP A 90 -3.96 -0.59 2.67
C TRP A 90 -2.60 -0.29 3.28
N ASP A 91 -2.60 0.59 4.26
CA ASP A 91 -1.47 0.83 5.15
C ASP A 91 -1.92 0.70 6.61
N GLU A 92 -0.99 0.92 7.53
CA GLU A 92 -1.20 0.83 8.98
C GLU A 92 -2.28 1.81 9.49
N THR A 93 -2.51 2.89 8.75
CA THR A 93 -3.50 3.94 9.07
C THR A 93 -4.86 3.70 8.42
N GLY A 94 -4.98 2.66 7.59
CA GLY A 94 -6.21 2.24 6.95
C GLY A 94 -6.16 2.30 5.42
N ARG A 95 -7.31 2.53 4.81
CA ARG A 95 -7.47 2.48 3.35
C ARG A 95 -7.24 3.86 2.75
N ARG A 96 -6.33 3.96 1.78
CA ARG A 96 -6.01 5.22 1.10
C ARG A 96 -6.12 5.12 -0.41
N PHE A 97 -6.44 6.24 -1.05
CA PHE A 97 -6.31 6.38 -2.50
C PHE A 97 -4.86 6.66 -2.86
N ARG A 98 -4.36 5.92 -3.86
CA ARG A 98 -2.99 6.09 -4.38
C ARG A 98 -3.03 6.33 -5.89
N SER A 99 -2.29 7.32 -6.36
CA SER A 99 -2.10 7.61 -7.78
C SER A 99 -1.13 6.60 -8.43
N SER A 100 -1.09 6.61 -9.76
CA SER A 100 -0.09 5.81 -10.50
C SER A 100 1.34 6.34 -10.32
N THR A 101 1.49 7.62 -9.95
CA THR A 101 2.77 8.21 -9.55
C THR A 101 3.27 7.69 -8.19
N GLY A 102 2.42 6.96 -7.47
CA GLY A 102 2.72 6.38 -6.16
C GLY A 102 2.32 7.28 -4.99
N GLU A 103 1.84 8.50 -5.25
CA GLU A 103 1.43 9.46 -4.23
C GLU A 103 0.13 9.04 -3.53
N LEU A 104 0.11 9.23 -2.20
CA LEU A 104 -1.09 9.02 -1.39
C LEU A 104 -1.94 10.29 -1.44
N LEU A 105 -3.15 10.16 -1.96
CA LEU A 105 -4.06 11.29 -2.19
C LEU A 105 -4.82 11.65 -0.90
N ALA A 106 -5.54 10.68 -0.32
CA ALA A 106 -6.25 10.85 0.94
C ALA A 106 -6.70 9.51 1.51
N SER A 107 -7.23 9.53 2.74
CA SER A 107 -8.05 8.43 3.26
C SER A 107 -9.29 8.18 2.38
N CYS A 108 -9.72 6.92 2.28
CA CYS A 108 -10.95 6.57 1.57
C CYS A 108 -12.20 7.21 2.18
N ASP A 109 -12.17 7.52 3.48
CA ASP A 109 -13.29 8.18 4.17
C ASP A 109 -13.46 9.64 3.71
N ASP A 110 -12.37 10.26 3.24
CA ASP A 110 -12.31 11.64 2.76
C ASP A 110 -11.97 11.74 1.25
N ALA A 111 -12.86 11.19 0.43
CA ALA A 111 -12.67 11.29 -1.03
C ALA A 111 -12.88 12.70 -1.61
N ASP A 112 -13.29 13.71 -0.81
CA ASP A 112 -13.32 15.10 -1.29
C ASP A 112 -11.91 15.70 -1.26
N SER A 113 -11.12 15.47 -0.20
CA SER A 113 -9.69 15.79 -0.21
C SER A 113 -8.93 15.04 -1.30
N ALA A 114 -9.27 13.78 -1.56
CA ALA A 114 -8.70 13.05 -2.69
C ALA A 114 -8.96 13.76 -4.04
N CYS A 115 -10.14 14.35 -4.23
CA CYS A 115 -10.44 15.10 -5.46
C CYS A 115 -9.57 16.35 -5.59
N VAL A 116 -9.32 17.05 -4.47
CA VAL A 116 -8.44 18.23 -4.46
C VAL A 116 -7.02 17.82 -4.86
N ARG A 117 -6.47 16.76 -4.26
CA ARG A 117 -5.12 16.26 -4.60
C ARG A 117 -5.01 15.81 -6.06
N VAL A 118 -6.03 15.13 -6.60
CA VAL A 118 -6.07 14.80 -8.03
C VAL A 118 -6.00 16.06 -8.89
N ALA A 119 -6.75 17.11 -8.53
CA ALA A 119 -6.73 18.35 -9.28
C ALA A 119 -5.36 19.06 -9.18
N GLU A 120 -4.77 19.14 -7.99
CA GLU A 120 -3.42 19.69 -7.79
C GLU A 120 -2.38 18.98 -8.65
N LEU A 121 -2.49 17.65 -8.75
CA LEU A 121 -1.59 16.84 -9.58
C LEU A 121 -1.76 17.06 -11.07
N LEU A 122 -3.00 17.12 -11.56
CA LEU A 122 -3.28 17.02 -13.00
C LEU A 122 -3.55 18.37 -13.68
N VAL A 123 -4.11 19.36 -12.97
CA VAL A 123 -4.49 20.65 -13.56
C VAL A 123 -3.31 21.37 -14.24
N PRO A 124 -2.10 21.42 -13.67
CA PRO A 124 -0.96 22.08 -14.34
C PRO A 124 -0.66 21.49 -15.72
N TRP A 125 -0.69 20.16 -15.84
CA TRP A 125 -0.46 19.46 -17.11
C TRP A 125 -1.59 19.70 -18.11
N VAL A 126 -2.85 19.69 -17.64
CA VAL A 126 -4.03 19.98 -18.46
C VAL A 126 -3.95 21.40 -19.03
N LEU A 127 -3.64 22.39 -18.19
CA LEU A 127 -3.50 23.78 -18.64
C LEU A 127 -2.34 23.95 -19.62
N GLY A 128 -1.21 23.28 -19.37
CA GLY A 128 -0.08 23.27 -20.31
C GLY A 128 -0.46 22.72 -21.69
N ALA A 129 -1.23 21.62 -21.73
CA ALA A 129 -1.68 21.03 -22.99
C ALA A 129 -2.77 21.85 -23.71
N LEU A 130 -3.62 22.55 -22.97
CA LEU A 130 -4.65 23.43 -23.56
C LEU A 130 -4.08 24.78 -24.03
N GLY A 131 -3.02 25.26 -23.39
CA GLY A 131 -2.32 26.50 -23.75
C GLY A 131 -1.18 26.34 -24.76
N GLY A 132 -0.73 25.10 -24.98
CA GLY A 132 0.35 24.78 -25.91
C GLY A 132 -0.16 24.49 -27.32
N ARG A 133 0.28 25.27 -28.30
CA ARG A 133 0.39 24.76 -29.68
C ARG A 133 1.39 23.59 -29.64
N PRO A 134 1.07 22.40 -30.18
CA PRO A 134 2.01 21.28 -30.19
C PRO A 134 3.28 21.69 -30.96
N PRO A 135 4.49 21.25 -30.56
CA PRO A 135 5.65 21.37 -31.43
C PRO A 135 5.34 20.62 -32.72
N GLY A 136 5.44 21.33 -33.84
CA GLY A 136 5.39 20.75 -35.19
C GLY A 136 6.65 19.98 -35.51
#